data_AF-A0A9D4EHA5-F1
#
_entry.id   AF-A0A9D4EHA5-F1
#
_cell.length_a   1.000
_cell.length_b   1.000
_cell.length_c   1.000
_cell.angle_alpha   90.00
_cell.angle_beta   90.00
_cell.angle_gamma   90.00
#
_symmetry.space_group_name_H-M   'P 1'
#
loop_
_entity.id
_entity.type
_entity.pdbx_description
1 polymer ?
#
loop_
_entity_poly.entity_id
_entity_poly.type
_entity_poly.pdbx_seq_one_letter_code
_entity_poly.pdbx_strand_id
1 'polypeptide(L)'
;MRREKTILEIFEEVCAFCTDIFDTQKMVKIERLKQESTDGCYPDESRVLELMRNETTECSLNVMYQIFNNQRGMMWFKPSIEDKSLFVKESIRICWLMNLSEPPVLVHTNIKSGDHFDPNFYQRYACKGKKVYFVVLPALVRRDGIVVAKGIVECEPSKGKQTRPRKIRVRSNIRDRLDIFIAPLYQEGK
;
A
#
# COMPACT_ATOMS: atom_id res chain seq x y z
N MET A 1 -14.18 -3.34 24.58
CA MET A 1 -14.61 -2.34 23.58
C MET A 1 -13.48 -2.19 22.56
N ARG A 2 -13.64 -2.64 21.30
CA ARG A 2 -12.56 -2.52 20.29
C ARG A 2 -12.52 -1.08 19.78
N ARG A 3 -11.34 -0.44 19.77
CA ARG A 3 -11.16 0.90 19.21
C ARG A 3 -11.33 0.87 17.68
N GLU A 4 -11.84 1.95 17.12
CA GLU A 4 -11.89 2.14 15.67
C GLU A 4 -10.46 2.18 15.11
N LYS A 5 -10.25 1.55 13.95
CA LYS A 5 -8.97 1.59 13.25
C LYS A 5 -8.90 2.82 12.35
N THR A 6 -7.73 3.43 12.30
CA THR A 6 -7.40 4.48 11.35
C THR A 6 -7.30 3.94 9.93
N ILE A 7 -7.38 4.82 8.93
CA ILE A 7 -7.19 4.45 7.51
C ILE A 7 -5.82 3.80 7.29
N LEU A 8 -4.78 4.28 7.98
CA LEU A 8 -3.44 3.74 7.89
C LEU A 8 -3.37 2.31 8.45
N GLU A 9 -3.94 2.06 9.63
CA GLU A 9 -3.99 0.71 10.22
C GLU A 9 -4.75 -0.28 9.31
N ILE A 10 -5.80 0.18 8.62
CA ILE A 10 -6.52 -0.65 7.64
C ILE A 10 -5.62 -0.94 6.43
N PHE A 11 -4.91 0.07 5.91
CA PHE A 11 -3.99 -0.11 4.78
C PHE A 11 -2.85 -1.09 5.13
N GLU A 12 -2.27 -0.96 6.33
CA GLU A 12 -1.24 -1.87 6.85
C GLU A 12 -1.76 -3.31 6.95
N GLU A 13 -3.01 -3.50 7.40
CA GLU A 13 -3.64 -4.82 7.44
C GLU A 13 -3.88 -5.41 6.06
N VAL A 14 -4.30 -4.59 5.09
CA VAL A 14 -4.46 -5.01 3.69
C VAL A 14 -3.10 -5.41 3.11
N CYS A 15 -2.05 -4.63 3.36
CA CYS A 15 -0.72 -4.93 2.87
C CYS A 15 -0.14 -6.20 3.49
N ALA A 16 -0.33 -6.44 4.80
CA ALA A 16 0.03 -7.71 5.43
C ALA A 16 -0.72 -8.88 4.79
N PHE A 17 -2.04 -8.75 4.63
CA PHE A 17 -2.87 -9.77 3.97
C PHE A 17 -2.43 -10.08 2.54
N CYS A 18 -2.16 -9.06 1.72
CA CYS A 18 -1.69 -9.26 0.35
C CYS A 18 -0.32 -9.94 0.32
N THR A 19 0.56 -9.62 1.26
CA THR A 19 1.88 -10.26 1.38
C THR A 19 1.75 -11.73 1.74
N ASP A 20 0.91 -12.06 2.72
CA ASP A 20 0.65 -13.46 3.14
C ASP A 20 0.13 -14.32 1.96
N ILE A 21 -0.84 -13.79 1.21
CA ILE A 21 -1.40 -14.47 0.03
C ILE A 21 -0.34 -14.59 -1.07
N PHE A 22 0.40 -13.52 -1.33
CA PHE A 22 1.42 -13.49 -2.36
C PHE A 22 2.51 -14.53 -2.10
N ASP A 23 3.05 -14.58 -0.88
CA ASP A 23 4.07 -15.55 -0.49
C ASP A 23 3.55 -16.99 -0.62
N THR A 24 2.30 -17.22 -0.20
CA THR A 24 1.66 -18.53 -0.35
C THR A 24 1.56 -18.94 -1.83
N GLN A 25 1.07 -18.06 -2.70
CA GLN A 25 0.92 -18.34 -4.13
C GLN A 25 2.27 -18.52 -4.82
N LYS A 26 3.25 -17.69 -4.47
CA LYS A 26 4.61 -17.77 -4.99
C LYS A 26 5.25 -19.12 -4.64
N MET A 27 5.12 -19.57 -3.40
CA MET A 27 5.63 -20.87 -2.96
C MET A 27 4.98 -22.03 -3.71
N VAL A 28 3.65 -22.04 -3.85
CA VAL A 28 2.94 -23.08 -4.62
C VAL A 28 3.40 -23.12 -6.07
N LYS A 29 3.62 -21.97 -6.71
CA LYS A 29 4.12 -21.92 -8.09
C LYS A 29 5.56 -22.41 -8.21
N ILE A 30 6.43 -22.03 -7.27
CA ILE A 30 7.80 -22.53 -7.21
C ILE A 30 7.79 -24.06 -7.10
N GLU A 31 6.95 -24.63 -6.23
CA GLU A 31 6.84 -26.09 -6.07
C GLU A 31 6.34 -26.79 -7.33
N ARG A 32 5.33 -26.25 -8.01
CA ARG A 32 4.85 -26.80 -9.30
C ARG A 32 5.93 -26.79 -10.36
N LEU A 33 6.63 -25.66 -10.52
CA LEU A 33 7.71 -25.55 -11.50
C LEU A 33 8.89 -26.49 -11.20
N LYS A 34 9.17 -26.76 -9.91
CA LYS A 34 10.16 -27.77 -9.52
C LYS A 34 9.75 -29.18 -9.91
N GLN A 35 8.46 -29.52 -9.82
CA GLN A 35 7.95 -30.84 -10.24
C GLN A 35 8.02 -31.04 -11.76
N GLU A 36 7.90 -29.95 -12.53
CA GLU A 36 7.98 -29.96 -14.00
C GLU A 36 9.42 -29.92 -14.52
N SER A 37 10.40 -29.52 -13.69
CA SER A 37 11.81 -29.45 -14.07
C SER A 37 12.52 -30.79 -13.85
N THR A 38 13.05 -31.38 -14.93
CA THR A 38 13.85 -32.62 -14.87
C THR A 38 15.27 -32.41 -14.33
N ASP A 39 15.77 -31.17 -14.29
CA ASP A 39 17.17 -30.85 -13.97
C ASP A 39 17.37 -30.39 -12.52
N GLY A 40 16.33 -30.37 -11.68
CA GLY A 40 16.44 -30.01 -10.26
C GLY A 40 16.86 -28.55 -9.99
N CYS A 41 16.88 -27.70 -11.02
CA CYS A 41 17.22 -26.29 -10.89
C CYS A 41 16.07 -25.50 -10.25
N TYR A 42 16.40 -24.53 -9.39
CA TYR A 42 15.39 -23.66 -8.78
C TYR A 42 14.77 -22.77 -9.87
N PRO A 43 13.43 -22.68 -9.96
CA PRO A 43 12.80 -21.81 -10.95
C PRO A 43 13.20 -20.36 -10.70
N ASP A 44 13.63 -19.68 -11.77
CA ASP A 44 14.00 -18.27 -11.76
C ASP A 44 12.86 -17.41 -11.17
N GLU A 45 13.19 -16.57 -10.19
CA GLU A 45 12.23 -15.75 -9.46
C GLU A 45 11.49 -14.80 -10.42
N SER A 46 12.19 -14.23 -11.41
CA SER A 46 11.60 -13.35 -12.41
C SER A 46 10.54 -14.07 -13.24
N ARG A 47 10.75 -15.36 -13.58
CA ARG A 47 9.76 -16.20 -14.29
C ARG A 47 8.52 -16.48 -13.43
N VAL A 48 8.69 -16.71 -12.13
CA VAL A 48 7.56 -16.89 -11.20
C VAL A 48 6.72 -15.62 -11.12
N LEU A 49 7.39 -14.46 -11.00
CA LEU A 49 6.73 -13.16 -10.96
C LEU A 49 5.98 -12.87 -12.26
N GLU A 50 6.56 -13.17 -13.43
CA GLU A 50 5.90 -13.02 -14.72
C GLU A 50 4.60 -13.84 -14.81
N LEU A 51 4.65 -15.12 -14.41
CA LEU A 51 3.46 -15.97 -14.34
C LEU A 51 2.40 -15.41 -13.39
N MET A 52 2.80 -14.88 -12.24
CA MET A 52 1.88 -14.23 -11.30
C MET A 52 1.27 -12.95 -11.88
N ARG A 53 2.04 -12.13 -12.60
CA ARG A 53 1.55 -10.93 -13.28
C ARG A 53 0.53 -11.29 -14.35
N ASN A 54 0.80 -12.32 -15.17
CA ASN A 54 -0.09 -12.73 -16.27
C ASN A 54 -1.44 -13.30 -15.78
N GLU A 55 -1.47 -13.93 -14.61
CA GLU A 55 -2.70 -14.46 -14.00
C GLU A 55 -3.45 -13.42 -13.15
N THR A 56 -2.85 -12.26 -12.90
CA THR A 56 -3.48 -11.18 -12.13
C THR A 56 -4.56 -10.51 -12.97
N THR A 57 -5.83 -10.74 -12.62
CA THR A 57 -6.99 -10.12 -13.28
C THR A 57 -7.83 -9.34 -12.29
N GLU A 58 -8.71 -8.46 -12.79
CA GLU A 58 -9.68 -7.74 -11.95
C GLU A 58 -10.61 -8.70 -11.19
N CYS A 59 -10.93 -9.87 -11.79
CA CYS A 59 -11.66 -10.94 -11.11
C CYS A 59 -10.88 -11.48 -9.89
N SER A 60 -9.57 -11.67 -10.03
CA SER A 60 -8.69 -12.12 -8.93
C SER A 60 -8.68 -11.11 -7.77
N LEU A 61 -8.68 -9.80 -8.07
CA LEU A 61 -8.73 -8.74 -7.05
C LEU A 61 -10.06 -8.72 -6.29
N ASN A 62 -11.18 -8.93 -6.98
CA ASN A 62 -12.49 -9.02 -6.34
C ASN A 62 -12.60 -10.25 -5.43
N VAL A 63 -12.03 -11.39 -5.83
CA VAL A 63 -11.95 -12.58 -4.96
C VAL A 63 -11.12 -12.29 -3.72
N MET A 64 -9.96 -11.65 -3.85
CA MET A 64 -9.13 -11.24 -2.71
C MET A 64 -9.87 -10.32 -1.74
N TYR A 65 -10.66 -9.38 -2.25
CA TYR A 65 -11.52 -8.54 -1.42
C TYR A 65 -12.55 -9.34 -0.60
N GLN A 66 -13.20 -10.33 -1.21
CA GLN A 66 -14.15 -11.19 -0.50
C GLN A 66 -13.43 -12.02 0.59
N ILE A 67 -12.27 -12.59 0.27
CA ILE A 67 -11.46 -13.35 1.24
C ILE A 67 -11.04 -12.46 2.40
N PHE A 68 -10.53 -11.25 2.11
CA PHE A 68 -10.13 -10.28 3.13
C PHE A 68 -11.29 -9.97 4.08
N ASN A 69 -12.46 -9.66 3.53
CA ASN A 69 -13.63 -9.34 4.33
C ASN A 69 -14.10 -10.50 5.21
N ASN A 70 -14.07 -11.72 4.68
CA ASN A 70 -14.47 -12.92 5.41
C ASN A 70 -13.50 -13.26 6.55
N GLN A 71 -12.18 -13.12 6.32
CA GLN A 71 -11.16 -13.48 7.29
C GLN A 71 -10.91 -12.40 8.34
N ARG A 72 -10.87 -11.13 7.92
CA ARG A 72 -10.45 -10.01 8.76
C ARG A 72 -11.63 -9.25 9.34
N GLY A 73 -12.83 -9.33 8.76
CA GLY A 73 -14.08 -8.73 9.27
C GLY A 73 -14.07 -7.18 9.30
N MET A 74 -15.00 -6.52 8.62
CA MET A 74 -15.00 -5.04 8.51
C MET A 74 -15.69 -4.29 9.69
N MET A 75 -15.57 -4.77 10.93
CA MET A 75 -16.43 -4.31 12.05
C MET A 75 -16.06 -2.94 12.68
N TRP A 76 -15.08 -2.19 12.18
CA TRP A 76 -14.46 -1.05 12.92
C TRP A 76 -14.29 0.25 12.13
N PHE A 77 -15.03 0.44 11.03
CA PHE A 77 -14.91 1.63 10.20
C PHE A 77 -16.28 2.30 10.05
N LYS A 78 -16.38 3.64 10.13
CA LYS A 78 -17.64 4.43 10.12
C LYS A 78 -18.15 5.03 8.79
N PRO A 79 -17.36 5.22 7.70
CA PRO A 79 -17.91 5.85 6.49
C PRO A 79 -18.99 5.00 5.78
N SER A 80 -19.60 5.53 4.71
CA SER A 80 -20.57 4.78 3.89
C SER A 80 -19.95 3.44 3.45
N ILE A 81 -20.75 2.36 3.37
CA ILE A 81 -20.24 1.02 2.98
C ILE A 81 -19.48 1.08 1.64
N GLU A 82 -19.91 1.95 0.73
CA GLU A 82 -19.33 2.16 -0.59
C GLU A 82 -17.90 2.72 -0.53
N ASP A 83 -17.67 3.77 0.27
CA ASP A 83 -16.33 4.37 0.43
C ASP A 83 -15.33 3.37 1.04
N LYS A 84 -15.80 2.51 1.94
CA LYS A 84 -14.96 1.46 2.57
C LYS A 84 -14.56 0.40 1.56
N SER A 85 -15.54 -0.09 0.81
CA SER A 85 -15.37 -1.12 -0.20
C SER A 85 -14.37 -0.64 -1.25
N LEU A 86 -14.53 0.61 -1.72
CA LEU A 86 -13.61 1.19 -2.69
C LEU A 86 -12.19 1.32 -2.13
N PHE A 87 -12.02 1.88 -0.92
CA PHE A 87 -10.70 2.03 -0.31
C PHE A 87 -9.97 0.69 -0.18
N VAL A 88 -10.64 -0.35 0.33
CA VAL A 88 -10.02 -1.66 0.52
C VAL A 88 -9.70 -2.32 -0.81
N LYS A 89 -10.59 -2.28 -1.80
CA LYS A 89 -10.32 -2.84 -3.13
C LYS A 89 -9.09 -2.21 -3.78
N GLU A 90 -9.00 -0.88 -3.75
CA GLU A 90 -7.85 -0.18 -4.31
C GLU A 90 -6.57 -0.41 -3.49
N SER A 91 -6.69 -0.55 -2.16
CA SER A 91 -5.57 -0.94 -1.30
C SER A 91 -5.06 -2.34 -1.62
N ILE A 92 -5.96 -3.30 -1.83
CA ILE A 92 -5.62 -4.67 -2.26
C ILE A 92 -4.90 -4.62 -3.60
N ARG A 93 -5.43 -3.85 -4.56
CA ARG A 93 -4.81 -3.67 -5.87
C ARG A 93 -3.37 -3.15 -5.74
N ILE A 94 -3.17 -2.08 -4.98
CA ILE A 94 -1.84 -1.47 -4.79
C ILE A 94 -0.90 -2.45 -4.08
N CYS A 95 -1.29 -2.99 -2.93
CA CYS A 95 -0.45 -3.91 -2.15
C CYS A 95 -0.13 -5.19 -2.95
N TRP A 96 -1.03 -5.65 -3.84
CA TRP A 96 -0.74 -6.75 -4.76
C TRP A 96 0.33 -6.39 -5.79
N LEU A 97 0.18 -5.23 -6.46
CA LEU A 97 1.18 -4.74 -7.41
C LEU A 97 2.55 -4.51 -6.77
N MET A 98 2.58 -3.99 -5.54
CA MET A 98 3.82 -3.80 -4.77
C MET A 98 4.61 -5.10 -4.58
N ASN A 99 3.91 -6.22 -4.35
CA ASN A 99 4.53 -7.53 -4.22
C ASN A 99 4.99 -8.10 -5.58
N LEU A 100 4.30 -7.76 -6.67
CA LEU A 100 4.68 -8.15 -8.02
C LEU A 100 5.86 -7.36 -8.58
N SER A 101 6.23 -6.22 -8.01
CA SER A 101 7.38 -5.42 -8.43
C SER A 101 8.71 -6.13 -8.15
N GLU A 102 9.70 -5.89 -9.00
CA GLU A 102 11.06 -6.44 -8.86
C GLU A 102 12.08 -5.29 -8.93
N PRO A 103 12.72 -4.92 -7.81
CA PRO A 103 12.57 -5.44 -6.45
C PRO A 103 11.22 -5.05 -5.81
N PRO A 104 10.74 -5.81 -4.81
CA PRO A 104 9.46 -5.53 -4.15
C PRO A 104 9.39 -4.13 -3.55
N VAL A 105 8.21 -3.51 -3.67
CA VAL A 105 7.91 -2.22 -3.06
C VAL A 105 7.36 -2.43 -1.66
N LEU A 106 7.85 -1.66 -0.71
CA LEU A 106 7.53 -1.75 0.71
C LEU A 106 6.84 -0.48 1.19
N VAL A 107 5.98 -0.62 2.19
CA VAL A 107 5.40 0.51 2.92
C VAL A 107 6.44 1.02 3.91
N HIS A 108 6.83 2.29 3.79
CA HIS A 108 7.73 2.92 4.74
C HIS A 108 6.93 3.46 5.93
N THR A 109 6.98 2.71 7.03
CA THR A 109 6.25 2.98 8.29
C THR A 109 7.15 3.51 9.41
N ASN A 110 8.41 3.83 9.12
CA ASN A 110 9.38 4.21 10.15
C ASN A 110 9.14 5.59 10.78
N ILE A 111 8.24 6.42 10.24
CA ILE A 111 7.92 7.74 10.80
C ILE A 111 6.75 7.65 11.79
N LYS A 112 6.93 8.24 12.97
CA LYS A 112 5.96 8.25 14.07
C LYS A 112 5.63 9.68 14.49
N SER A 113 4.56 9.81 15.27
CA SER A 113 4.21 11.09 15.90
C SER A 113 5.37 11.57 16.79
N GLY A 114 5.73 12.84 16.67
CA GLY A 114 6.85 13.46 17.37
C GLY A 114 8.18 13.43 16.62
N ASP A 115 8.32 12.60 15.58
CA ASP A 115 9.54 12.51 14.77
C ASP A 115 9.76 13.77 13.93
N HIS A 116 11.00 14.01 13.55
CA HIS A 116 11.32 15.11 12.65
C HIS A 116 10.79 14.80 11.25
N PHE A 117 10.19 15.82 10.62
CA PHE A 117 9.78 15.74 9.23
C PHE A 117 10.99 15.48 8.32
N ASP A 118 10.91 14.41 7.53
CA ASP A 118 11.90 14.07 6.52
C ASP A 118 11.36 14.35 5.09
N PRO A 119 11.90 15.37 4.40
CA PRO A 119 11.48 15.70 3.03
C PRO A 119 11.86 14.64 1.98
N ASN A 120 12.78 13.72 2.29
CA ASN A 120 13.20 12.68 1.35
C ASN A 120 12.08 11.67 1.14
N PHE A 121 11.38 11.30 2.22
CA PHE A 121 10.32 10.30 2.19
C PHE A 121 8.92 10.91 2.18
N TYR A 122 8.73 12.13 2.71
CA TYR A 122 7.40 12.67 2.96
C TYR A 122 7.18 14.09 2.42
N GLN A 123 5.91 14.36 2.09
CA GLN A 123 5.35 15.67 1.82
C GLN A 123 4.46 16.09 2.99
N ARG A 124 4.35 17.40 3.22
CA ARG A 124 3.49 17.95 4.28
C ARG A 124 2.07 18.15 3.75
N TYR A 125 1.08 17.75 4.53
CA TYR A 125 -0.34 17.89 4.18
C TYR A 125 -0.79 19.35 4.28
N ALA A 126 -0.82 19.94 5.48
CA ALA A 126 -1.22 21.33 5.65
C ALA A 126 -0.22 22.17 6.45
N CYS A 127 0.18 21.69 7.63
CA CYS A 127 1.04 22.45 8.54
C CYS A 127 2.52 22.29 8.19
N LYS A 128 3.30 23.34 8.44
CA LYS A 128 4.75 23.41 8.17
C LYS A 128 5.62 23.16 9.42
N GLY A 129 5.07 22.45 10.41
CA GLY A 129 5.83 22.04 11.59
C GLY A 129 7.10 21.28 11.26
N LYS A 130 7.99 21.24 12.26
CA LYS A 130 9.20 20.42 12.21
C LYS A 130 8.94 18.98 12.66
N LYS A 131 7.90 18.76 13.45
CA LYS A 131 7.53 17.45 13.98
C LYS A 131 6.28 16.91 13.28
N VAL A 132 6.28 15.61 13.03
CA VAL A 132 5.12 14.89 12.52
C VAL A 132 4.08 14.76 13.62
N TYR A 133 2.83 15.09 13.29
CA TYR A 133 1.70 14.86 14.17
C TYR A 133 1.08 13.49 13.87
N PHE A 134 0.77 13.19 12.60
CA PHE A 134 0.36 11.86 12.15
C PHE A 134 0.66 11.64 10.66
N VAL A 135 0.66 10.37 10.24
CA VAL A 135 0.81 9.97 8.83
C VAL A 135 -0.57 9.96 8.17
N VAL A 136 -0.72 10.72 7.09
CA VAL A 136 -1.93 10.73 6.26
C VAL A 136 -1.88 9.58 5.25
N LEU A 137 -0.70 9.35 4.69
CA LEU A 137 -0.45 8.36 3.66
C LEU A 137 1.02 7.88 3.79
N PRO A 138 1.30 6.57 3.82
CA PRO A 138 2.67 6.10 3.96
C PRO A 138 3.47 6.38 2.70
N ALA A 139 4.80 6.41 2.81
CA ALA A 139 5.67 6.44 1.64
C ALA A 139 5.85 5.01 1.10
N LEU A 140 6.03 4.87 -0.22
CA LEU A 140 6.36 3.60 -0.86
C LEU A 140 7.82 3.63 -1.29
N VAL A 141 8.55 2.60 -0.90
CA VAL A 141 10.01 2.51 -1.08
C VAL A 141 10.34 1.13 -1.60
N ARG A 142 11.10 1.04 -2.68
CA ARG A 142 11.64 -0.24 -3.16
C ARG A 142 12.60 -0.82 -2.13
N ARG A 143 12.77 -2.13 -2.12
CA ARG A 143 13.68 -2.83 -1.19
C ARG A 143 15.13 -2.32 -1.24
N ASP A 144 15.56 -1.73 -2.36
CA ASP A 144 16.87 -1.10 -2.56
C ASP A 144 16.98 0.32 -1.97
N GLY A 145 15.91 0.86 -1.38
CA GLY A 145 15.87 2.16 -0.74
C GLY A 145 15.36 3.30 -1.63
N ILE A 146 15.02 3.04 -2.90
CA ILE A 146 14.51 4.06 -3.82
C ILE A 146 13.06 4.41 -3.45
N VAL A 147 12.79 5.70 -3.23
CA VAL A 147 11.42 6.19 -2.97
C VAL A 147 10.61 6.17 -4.28
N VAL A 148 9.65 5.27 -4.35
CA VAL A 148 8.70 5.14 -5.48
C VAL A 148 7.63 6.22 -5.39
N ALA A 149 7.11 6.44 -4.18
CA ALA A 149 6.11 7.46 -3.91
C ALA A 149 6.34 8.08 -2.54
N LYS A 150 6.40 9.41 -2.48
CA LYS A 150 6.49 10.11 -1.20
C LYS A 150 5.18 9.96 -0.44
N GLY A 151 5.30 9.69 0.85
CA GLY A 151 4.17 9.69 1.76
C GLY A 151 3.68 11.10 2.04
N ILE A 152 2.58 11.20 2.76
CA ILE A 152 1.98 12.46 3.18
C ILE A 152 1.85 12.41 4.70
N VAL A 153 2.37 13.43 5.37
CA VAL A 153 2.26 13.59 6.82
C VAL A 153 1.64 14.91 7.17
N GLU A 154 0.85 14.94 8.24
CA GLU A 154 0.50 16.19 8.90
C GLU A 154 1.55 16.50 9.95
N CYS A 155 1.99 17.76 10.00
CA CYS A 155 2.97 18.21 10.99
C CYS A 155 2.28 19.01 12.10
N GLU A 156 2.94 19.12 13.26
CA GLU A 156 2.46 20.02 14.31
C GLU A 156 2.41 21.48 13.81
N PRO A 157 1.47 22.31 14.28
CA PRO A 157 1.49 23.73 13.95
C PRO A 157 2.77 24.38 14.48
N SER A 158 3.46 25.13 13.63
CA SER A 158 4.61 25.95 14.05
C SER A 158 4.13 26.98 15.09
N LYS A 159 4.78 27.02 16.26
CA LYS A 159 4.48 27.99 17.34
C LYS A 159 4.26 29.39 16.75
N GLY A 160 3.05 29.94 16.92
CA GLY A 160 2.68 31.29 16.49
C GLY A 160 1.88 31.43 15.20
N LYS A 161 1.53 30.34 14.48
CA LYS A 161 0.63 30.43 13.31
C LYS A 161 -0.45 29.34 13.35
N GLN A 162 -1.68 29.69 13.73
CA GLN A 162 -2.86 28.94 13.31
C GLN A 162 -2.99 29.10 11.78
N THR A 163 -2.38 28.19 11.03
CA THR A 163 -2.60 28.16 9.59
C THR A 163 -3.94 27.49 9.33
N ARG A 164 -4.91 28.25 8.80
CA ARG A 164 -6.12 27.69 8.19
C ARG A 164 -5.70 26.54 7.26
N PRO A 165 -6.36 25.37 7.29
CA PRO A 165 -6.03 24.29 6.36
C PRO A 165 -6.05 24.88 4.96
N ARG A 166 -4.94 24.74 4.22
CA ARG A 166 -4.95 25.08 2.80
C ARG A 166 -6.09 24.28 2.20
N LYS A 167 -7.05 24.95 1.55
CA LYS A 167 -7.93 24.30 0.59
C LYS A 167 -7.03 23.81 -0.54
N ILE A 168 -6.38 22.66 -0.34
CA ILE A 168 -6.02 21.80 -1.45
C ILE A 168 -7.36 21.61 -2.16
N ARG A 169 -7.42 21.88 -3.47
CA ARG A 169 -8.50 21.36 -4.30
C ARG A 169 -8.50 19.86 -4.03
N VAL A 170 -9.37 19.42 -3.11
CA VAL A 170 -9.61 18.01 -2.86
C VAL A 170 -10.17 17.54 -4.20
N ARG A 171 -9.30 16.99 -5.05
CA ARG A 171 -9.77 16.16 -6.14
C ARG A 171 -10.58 15.07 -5.45
N SER A 172 -11.87 15.14 -5.72
CA SER A 172 -12.95 14.74 -4.82
C SER A 172 -13.22 13.25 -4.89
N ASN A 173 -12.17 12.43 -4.78
CA ASN A 173 -12.33 11.00 -4.67
C ASN A 173 -11.14 10.32 -3.98
N ILE A 174 -11.40 9.30 -3.17
CA ILE A 174 -10.37 8.39 -2.61
C ILE A 174 -9.51 7.80 -3.74
N ARG A 175 -10.15 7.55 -4.90
CA ARG A 175 -9.51 7.10 -6.13
C ARG A 175 -8.35 8.01 -6.56
N ASP A 176 -8.58 9.34 -6.59
CA ASP A 176 -7.55 10.32 -6.97
C ASP A 176 -6.35 10.34 -6.02
N ARG A 177 -6.53 9.91 -4.77
CA ARG A 177 -5.44 9.83 -3.77
C ARG A 177 -4.63 8.55 -3.90
N LEU A 178 -5.27 7.45 -4.31
CA LEU A 178 -4.62 6.17 -4.55
C LEU A 178 -3.95 6.12 -5.93
N ASP A 179 -4.43 6.90 -6.91
CA ASP A 179 -3.78 7.09 -8.21
C ASP A 179 -2.34 7.61 -8.10
N ILE A 180 -2.02 8.35 -7.02
CA ILE A 180 -0.65 8.79 -6.69
C ILE A 180 0.29 7.59 -6.53
N PHE A 181 -0.21 6.47 -6.02
CA PHE A 181 0.56 5.23 -5.88
C PHE A 181 0.52 4.36 -7.13
N ILE A 182 -0.56 4.44 -7.91
CA ILE A 182 -0.75 3.57 -9.08
C ILE A 182 0.12 4.01 -10.27
N ALA A 183 0.21 5.32 -10.54
CA ALA A 183 0.93 5.81 -11.72
C ALA A 183 2.44 5.44 -11.74
N PRO A 184 3.19 5.50 -10.63
CA PRO A 184 4.58 5.07 -10.60
C PRO A 184 4.76 3.55 -10.81
N LEU A 185 3.84 2.72 -10.29
CA LEU A 185 3.92 1.26 -10.36
C LEU A 185 3.72 0.71 -11.78
N TYR A 186 3.02 1.44 -12.65
CA TYR A 186 2.84 1.07 -14.07
C TYR A 186 3.99 1.52 -14.98
N GLN A 187 4.82 2.49 -14.56
CA GLN A 187 5.92 3.01 -15.40
C GLN A 187 7.17 2.13 -15.38
N GLU A 188 7.33 1.22 -14.42
CA GLU A 188 8.47 0.29 -14.34
C GLU A 188 8.22 -1.04 -15.11
N GLY A 189 7.09 -1.17 -15.82
CA GLY A 189 6.73 -2.36 -16.61
C GLY A 189 7.14 -2.31 -18.09
N LYS A 190 8.13 -1.50 -18.48
CA LYS A 190 8.65 -1.41 -19.85
C LYS A 190 10.16 -1.55 -19.91
#